data_AF-A0A1F6QAA5-F1
#
_entry.id   AF-A0A1F6QAA5-F1
#
_cell.length_a   1.000
_cell.length_b   1.000
_cell.length_c   1.000
_cell.angle_alpha   90.00
_cell.angle_beta   90.00
_cell.angle_gamma   90.00
#
_symmetry.space_group_name_H-M   'P 1'
#
loop_
_entity.id
_entity.type
_entity.pdbx_description
1 polymer ?
#
loop_
_entity_poly.entity_id
_entity_poly.type
_entity_poly.pdbx_seq_one_letter_code
_entity_poly.pdbx_strand_id
1 'polypeptide(L)'
;MKTKLYIMQTIMEKNDLLKQIKKGFSLTEILISLVIVGVIAVMTAPALFHDVRENTWKKSYRKAYSSAQQAWLISYNKRKIATLTDWWSGTAHNTNFNTFKSNFNVIRDCSDNASECWDISGDKFYGLPNADGSGSMGFMDSSGMAWIRCCTGAGCGGELMVDTNGFDGPNKFGRDRFIFRPQCSAAYPCKPMMLSPYDDQIATSDFCVYGNCYYSSWLIK
;
A
#
# COMPACT_ATOMS: atom_id res chain seq x y z
N MET A 1 51.83 -65.65 -11.26
CA MET A 1 52.53 -64.50 -10.65
C MET A 1 52.12 -63.15 -11.26
N LYS A 2 52.04 -63.01 -12.59
CA LYS A 2 51.66 -61.76 -13.28
C LYS A 2 50.27 -61.18 -12.94
N THR A 3 49.26 -62.02 -12.72
CA THR A 3 47.87 -61.57 -12.45
C THR A 3 47.73 -60.82 -11.11
N LYS A 4 48.50 -61.20 -10.08
CA LYS A 4 48.51 -60.51 -8.78
C LYS A 4 49.11 -59.11 -8.86
N LEU A 5 50.10 -58.91 -9.75
CA LEU A 5 50.78 -57.63 -9.93
C LEU A 5 49.86 -56.59 -10.61
N TYR A 6 49.10 -57.03 -11.62
CA TYR A 6 48.18 -56.19 -12.36
C TYR A 6 47.03 -55.68 -11.48
N ILE A 7 46.45 -56.56 -10.64
CA ILE A 7 45.39 -56.19 -9.70
C ILE A 7 45.90 -55.17 -8.67
N MET A 8 47.13 -55.32 -8.16
CA MET A 8 47.71 -54.32 -7.24
C MET A 8 47.93 -52.96 -7.92
N GLN A 9 48.39 -52.93 -9.18
CA GLN A 9 48.55 -51.68 -9.92
C GLN A 9 47.21 -50.95 -10.10
N THR A 10 46.14 -51.65 -10.47
CA THR A 10 44.81 -51.04 -10.65
C THR A 10 44.21 -50.53 -9.34
N ILE A 11 44.48 -51.20 -8.21
CA ILE A 11 44.04 -50.76 -6.88
C ILE A 11 44.82 -49.51 -6.44
N MET A 12 46.13 -49.44 -6.72
CA MET A 12 46.94 -48.27 -6.40
C MET A 12 46.53 -47.04 -7.22
N GLU A 13 46.28 -47.19 -8.54
CA GLU A 13 45.76 -46.09 -9.38
C GLU A 13 44.38 -45.60 -8.91
N LYS A 14 43.45 -46.51 -8.56
CA LYS A 14 42.15 -46.12 -8.01
C LYS A 14 42.27 -45.39 -6.68
N ASN A 15 43.21 -45.78 -5.81
CA ASN A 15 43.45 -45.09 -4.54
C ASN A 15 44.06 -43.69 -4.72
N ASP A 16 44.91 -43.49 -5.73
CA ASP A 16 45.45 -42.16 -6.06
C ASP A 16 44.37 -41.25 -6.69
N LEU A 17 43.50 -41.80 -7.53
CA LEU A 17 42.33 -41.09 -8.06
C LEU A 17 41.35 -40.69 -6.94
N LEU A 18 41.10 -41.59 -5.97
CA LEU A 18 40.28 -41.28 -4.79
C LEU A 18 40.93 -40.27 -3.84
N LYS A 19 42.27 -40.20 -3.78
CA LYS A 19 43.01 -39.17 -3.03
C LYS A 19 42.90 -37.79 -3.66
N GLN A 20 42.88 -37.69 -4.99
CA GLN A 20 42.71 -36.40 -5.68
C GLN A 20 41.32 -35.78 -5.46
N ILE A 21 40.29 -36.59 -5.20
CA ILE A 21 38.90 -36.13 -5.04
C ILE A 21 38.60 -35.60 -3.62
N LYS A 22 39.52 -35.74 -2.65
CA LYS A 22 39.32 -35.30 -1.25
C LYS A 22 39.92 -33.93 -0.93
N LYS A 23 39.77 -32.94 -1.81
CA LYS A 23 39.98 -31.54 -1.42
C LYS A 23 38.68 -30.97 -0.88
N GLY A 24 38.45 -31.16 0.42
CA GLY A 24 37.39 -30.42 1.13
C GLY A 24 37.75 -28.94 1.24
N PHE A 25 36.75 -28.08 1.30
CA PHE A 25 36.96 -26.65 1.54
C PHE A 25 37.71 -26.45 2.86
N SER A 26 38.71 -25.58 2.86
CA SER A 26 39.38 -25.20 4.11
C SER A 26 38.44 -24.36 4.97
N LEU A 27 38.62 -24.38 6.30
CA LEU A 27 37.84 -23.54 7.21
C LEU A 27 37.94 -22.05 6.83
N THR A 28 39.15 -21.61 6.45
CA THR A 28 39.42 -20.24 6.00
C THR A 28 38.65 -19.91 4.72
N GLU A 29 38.59 -20.83 3.75
CA GLU A 29 37.86 -20.64 2.49
C GLU A 29 36.34 -20.50 2.73
N ILE A 30 35.79 -21.29 3.64
CA ILE A 30 34.38 -21.15 4.07
C ILE A 30 34.17 -19.81 4.79
N LEU A 31 35.05 -19.42 5.71
CA LEU A 31 34.97 -18.15 6.45
C LEU A 31 35.03 -16.94 5.51
N ILE A 32 35.97 -16.91 4.58
CA ILE A 32 36.08 -15.86 3.57
C ILE A 32 34.82 -15.82 2.72
N SER A 33 34.30 -16.97 2.30
CA SER A 33 33.07 -17.04 1.51
C SER A 33 31.85 -16.51 2.28
N LEU A 34 31.68 -16.88 3.56
CA LEU A 34 30.60 -16.38 4.41
C LEU A 34 30.72 -14.86 4.65
N VAL A 35 31.94 -14.34 4.83
CA VAL A 35 32.18 -12.90 4.96
C VAL A 35 31.81 -12.18 3.66
N ILE A 36 32.25 -12.68 2.50
CA ILE A 36 31.92 -12.07 1.20
C ILE A 36 30.41 -12.04 0.97
N VAL A 37 29.72 -13.17 1.19
CA VAL A 37 28.25 -13.24 1.05
C VAL A 37 27.57 -12.31 2.06
N GLY A 38 28.08 -12.21 3.29
CA GLY A 38 27.58 -11.29 4.31
C GLY A 38 27.67 -9.83 3.89
N VAL A 39 28.82 -9.40 3.35
CA VAL A 39 29.01 -8.02 2.86
C VAL A 39 28.06 -7.72 1.70
N ILE A 40 27.97 -8.62 0.72
CA ILE A 40 27.09 -8.44 -0.45
C ILE A 40 25.62 -8.39 0.00
N ALA A 41 25.19 -9.25 0.93
CA ALA A 41 23.83 -9.27 1.44
C ALA A 41 23.46 -7.95 2.15
N VAL A 42 24.37 -7.40 2.97
CA VAL A 42 24.13 -6.12 3.66
C VAL A 42 24.01 -4.96 2.66
N MET A 43 24.78 -4.96 1.59
CA MET A 43 24.72 -3.91 0.57
C MET A 43 23.45 -3.98 -0.30
N THR A 44 22.92 -5.19 -0.53
CA THR A 44 21.79 -5.40 -1.44
C THR A 44 20.43 -5.40 -0.76
N ALA A 45 20.36 -5.80 0.52
CA ALA A 45 19.11 -5.92 1.25
C ALA A 45 18.30 -4.61 1.34
N PRO A 46 18.87 -3.43 1.70
CA PRO A 46 18.08 -2.20 1.84
C PRO A 46 17.40 -1.76 0.54
N ALA A 47 18.11 -1.83 -0.59
CA ALA A 47 17.59 -1.45 -1.90
C ALA A 47 16.44 -2.37 -2.33
N LEU A 48 16.64 -3.69 -2.21
CA LEU A 48 15.60 -4.67 -2.51
C LEU A 48 14.34 -4.44 -1.66
N PHE A 49 14.50 -4.21 -0.35
CA PHE A 49 13.35 -3.97 0.52
C PHE A 49 12.62 -2.65 0.20
N HIS A 50 13.35 -1.61 -0.23
CA HIS A 50 12.73 -0.37 -0.67
C HIS A 50 11.85 -0.60 -1.90
N ASP A 51 12.40 -1.22 -2.94
CA ASP A 51 11.71 -1.45 -4.21
C ASP A 51 10.53 -2.42 -4.05
N VAL A 52 10.67 -3.45 -3.22
CA VAL A 52 9.58 -4.38 -2.90
C VAL A 52 8.44 -3.65 -2.18
N ARG A 53 8.75 -2.82 -1.17
CA ARG A 53 7.71 -2.04 -0.46
C ARG A 53 7.00 -1.08 -1.39
N GLU A 54 7.72 -0.33 -2.21
CA GLU A 54 7.13 0.62 -3.16
C GLU A 54 6.20 -0.08 -4.14
N ASN A 55 6.63 -1.21 -4.70
CA ASN A 55 5.78 -1.99 -5.58
C ASN A 55 4.55 -2.56 -4.87
N THR A 56 4.65 -2.94 -3.60
CA THR A 56 3.52 -3.40 -2.79
C THR A 56 2.53 -2.26 -2.54
N TRP A 57 3.01 -1.08 -2.16
CA TRP A 57 2.19 0.13 -1.97
C TRP A 57 1.47 0.51 -3.27
N LYS A 58 2.19 0.59 -4.38
CA LYS A 58 1.64 0.90 -5.69
C LYS A 58 0.56 -0.10 -6.13
N LYS A 59 0.78 -1.40 -5.92
CA LYS A 59 -0.23 -2.44 -6.22
C LYS A 59 -1.48 -2.29 -5.36
N SER A 60 -1.30 -2.10 -4.05
CA SER A 60 -2.41 -1.95 -3.11
C SER A 60 -3.21 -0.69 -3.39
N TYR A 61 -2.53 0.40 -3.73
CA TYR A 61 -3.15 1.66 -4.16
C TYR A 61 -4.00 1.50 -5.43
N ARG A 62 -3.47 0.84 -6.46
CA ARG A 62 -4.23 0.57 -7.70
C ARG A 62 -5.48 -0.27 -7.43
N LYS A 63 -5.37 -1.27 -6.55
CA LYS A 63 -6.52 -2.07 -6.13
C LYS A 63 -7.56 -1.20 -5.42
N ALA A 64 -7.14 -0.34 -4.49
CA ALA A 64 -8.03 0.59 -3.79
C ALA A 64 -8.72 1.54 -4.77
N TYR A 65 -7.96 2.19 -5.67
CA TYR A 65 -8.52 3.08 -6.69
C TYR A 65 -9.53 2.38 -7.60
N SER A 66 -9.20 1.19 -8.10
CA SER A 66 -10.09 0.41 -8.96
C SER A 66 -11.39 0.04 -8.25
N SER A 67 -11.30 -0.40 -7.00
CA SER A 67 -12.47 -0.77 -6.18
C SER A 67 -13.33 0.46 -5.87
N ALA A 68 -12.69 1.57 -5.50
CA ALA A 68 -13.38 2.82 -5.21
C ALA A 68 -14.09 3.37 -6.44
N GLN A 69 -13.42 3.41 -7.59
CA GLN A 69 -13.99 3.89 -8.84
C GLN A 69 -15.17 3.01 -9.29
N GLN A 70 -15.06 1.69 -9.14
CA GLN A 70 -16.16 0.77 -9.42
C GLN A 70 -17.37 1.03 -8.51
N ALA A 71 -17.15 1.14 -7.19
CA ALA A 71 -18.20 1.44 -6.22
C ALA A 71 -18.88 2.79 -6.50
N TRP A 72 -18.10 3.80 -6.87
CA TRP A 72 -18.61 5.13 -7.22
C TRP A 72 -19.45 5.09 -8.50
N LEU A 73 -18.96 4.44 -9.57
CA LEU A 73 -19.69 4.30 -10.83
C LEU A 73 -21.00 3.54 -10.66
N ILE A 74 -21.03 2.47 -9.86
CA ILE A 74 -22.27 1.74 -9.53
C ILE A 74 -23.25 2.68 -8.82
N SER A 75 -22.78 3.45 -7.84
CA SER A 75 -23.58 4.42 -7.10
C SER A 75 -24.16 5.51 -8.00
N TYR A 76 -23.34 6.02 -8.92
CA TYR A 76 -23.71 7.03 -9.89
C TYR A 76 -24.78 6.52 -10.86
N ASN A 77 -24.57 5.33 -11.44
CA ASN A 77 -25.50 4.71 -12.38
C ASN A 77 -26.85 4.34 -11.73
N LYS A 78 -26.85 3.97 -10.44
CA LYS A 78 -28.06 3.78 -9.64
C LYS A 78 -28.74 5.10 -9.24
N ARG A 79 -28.22 6.25 -9.68
CA ARG A 79 -28.66 7.61 -9.35
C ARG A 79 -28.65 7.95 -7.84
N LYS A 80 -27.94 7.17 -7.02
CA LYS A 80 -27.89 7.34 -5.57
C LYS A 80 -26.88 8.38 -5.08
N ILE A 81 -25.98 8.83 -5.95
CA ILE A 81 -25.09 9.97 -5.66
C ILE A 81 -25.94 11.26 -5.57
N ALA A 82 -25.85 11.95 -4.44
CA ALA A 82 -26.46 13.24 -4.18
C ALA A 82 -25.76 14.36 -4.96
N THR A 83 -26.54 15.36 -5.35
CA THR A 83 -26.04 16.60 -5.95
C THR A 83 -25.37 17.45 -4.88
N LEU A 84 -24.15 17.90 -5.15
CA LEU A 84 -23.42 18.83 -4.30
C LEU A 84 -23.87 20.26 -4.65
N THR A 85 -24.25 21.05 -3.66
CA THR A 85 -24.62 22.48 -3.82
C THR A 85 -23.42 23.41 -3.73
N ASP A 86 -22.36 22.95 -3.08
CA ASP A 86 -21.12 23.65 -2.79
C ASP A 86 -20.09 22.63 -2.29
N TRP A 87 -18.87 23.09 -2.01
CA TRP A 87 -17.78 22.26 -1.52
C TRP A 87 -18.06 21.62 -0.15
N TRP A 88 -18.73 22.34 0.75
CA TRP A 88 -18.97 21.97 2.15
C TRP A 88 -20.36 21.35 2.37
N SER A 89 -20.95 20.76 1.32
CA SER A 89 -22.28 20.16 1.34
C SER A 89 -22.33 18.85 2.15
N GLY A 90 -22.18 18.97 3.48
CA GLY A 90 -21.97 17.85 4.40
C GLY A 90 -23.04 16.77 4.32
N THR A 91 -24.31 17.14 4.18
CA THR A 91 -25.42 16.19 4.00
C THR A 91 -25.29 15.37 2.71
N ALA A 92 -24.92 16.03 1.60
CA ALA A 92 -24.72 15.35 0.33
C ALA A 92 -23.49 14.43 0.38
N HIS A 93 -22.40 14.88 1.02
CA HIS A 93 -21.19 14.08 1.22
C HIS A 93 -21.42 12.86 2.13
N ASN A 94 -22.22 12.99 3.19
CA ASN A 94 -22.63 11.85 4.03
C ASN A 94 -23.47 10.84 3.24
N THR A 95 -24.43 11.33 2.45
CA THR A 95 -25.25 10.48 1.58
C THR A 95 -24.40 9.75 0.55
N ASN A 96 -23.44 10.45 -0.05
CA ASN A 96 -22.51 9.89 -1.03
C ASN A 96 -21.59 8.83 -0.40
N PHE A 97 -21.06 9.09 0.80
CA PHE A 97 -20.21 8.12 1.50
C PHE A 97 -20.97 6.85 1.90
N ASN A 98 -22.17 6.98 2.46
CA ASN A 98 -23.01 5.83 2.81
C ASN A 98 -23.40 5.02 1.57
N THR A 99 -23.68 5.70 0.46
CA THR A 99 -23.95 5.04 -0.82
C THR A 99 -22.71 4.31 -1.33
N PHE A 100 -21.54 4.96 -1.31
CA PHE A 100 -20.26 4.38 -1.69
C PHE A 100 -19.98 3.09 -0.89
N LYS A 101 -20.04 3.20 0.44
CA LYS A 101 -19.88 2.10 1.41
C LYS A 101 -20.82 0.92 1.13
N SER A 102 -22.06 1.18 0.71
CA SER A 102 -23.04 0.10 0.42
C SER A 102 -22.65 -0.83 -0.73
N ASN A 103 -21.64 -0.49 -1.52
CA ASN A 103 -21.11 -1.36 -2.58
C ASN A 103 -19.91 -2.20 -2.13
N PHE A 104 -19.45 -2.06 -0.88
CA PHE A 104 -18.39 -2.86 -0.31
C PHE A 104 -18.93 -3.94 0.60
N ASN A 105 -18.18 -5.02 0.75
CA ASN A 105 -18.39 -5.99 1.80
C ASN A 105 -17.74 -5.48 3.09
N VAL A 106 -18.54 -4.83 3.95
CA VAL A 106 -18.07 -4.17 5.16
C VAL A 106 -17.92 -5.20 6.29
N ILE A 107 -16.71 -5.30 6.85
CA ILE A 107 -16.41 -6.17 8.01
C ILE A 107 -16.43 -5.40 9.34
N ARG A 108 -16.21 -4.08 9.29
CA ARG A 108 -16.38 -3.19 10.43
C ARG A 108 -16.98 -1.88 9.97
N ASP A 109 -18.02 -1.46 10.66
CA ASP A 109 -18.69 -0.20 10.43
C ASP A 109 -18.31 0.80 11.53
N CYS A 110 -17.79 1.96 11.14
CA CYS A 110 -17.34 3.03 12.03
C CYS A 110 -18.03 4.35 11.67
N SER A 111 -19.35 4.28 11.43
CA SER A 111 -20.17 5.42 11.02
C SER A 111 -20.25 6.55 12.05
N ASP A 112 -20.17 6.23 13.35
CA ASP A 112 -20.27 7.21 14.44
C ASP A 112 -18.91 7.69 14.96
N ASN A 113 -17.86 6.91 14.72
CA ASN A 113 -16.50 7.23 15.14
C ASN A 113 -15.45 6.64 14.18
N ALA A 114 -14.93 7.47 13.28
CA ALA A 114 -13.91 7.04 12.32
C ALA A 114 -12.62 6.47 12.96
N SER A 115 -12.29 6.82 14.22
CA SER A 115 -11.08 6.31 14.88
C SER A 115 -11.13 4.80 15.17
N GLU A 116 -12.32 4.18 15.12
CA GLU A 116 -12.47 2.73 15.31
C GLU A 116 -12.08 1.91 14.08
N CYS A 117 -11.97 2.57 12.92
CA CYS A 117 -11.55 1.97 11.66
C CYS A 117 -10.24 2.57 11.12
N TRP A 118 -9.72 3.63 11.74
CA TRP A 118 -8.56 4.35 11.24
C TRP A 118 -7.62 4.77 12.35
N ASP A 119 -6.32 4.54 12.15
CA ASP A 119 -5.29 4.98 13.08
C ASP A 119 -5.05 6.50 13.00
N ILE A 120 -5.60 7.24 13.95
CA ILE A 120 -5.46 8.70 14.07
C ILE A 120 -4.05 9.15 14.46
N SER A 121 -3.17 8.24 14.88
CA SER A 121 -1.78 8.54 15.23
C SER A 121 -0.84 8.63 14.02
N GLY A 122 -1.27 8.09 12.87
CA GLY A 122 -0.52 8.17 11.61
C GLY A 122 -0.53 9.56 10.96
N ASP A 123 0.00 9.64 9.74
CA ASP A 123 0.08 10.89 8.99
C ASP A 123 -1.30 11.51 8.77
N LYS A 124 -1.31 12.85 8.75
CA LYS A 124 -2.50 13.67 8.55
C LYS A 124 -2.50 14.35 7.18
N PHE A 125 -3.68 14.64 6.66
CA PHE A 125 -3.91 15.42 5.45
C PHE A 125 -4.71 16.67 5.79
N TYR A 126 -4.09 17.85 5.68
CA TYR A 126 -4.66 19.11 6.21
C TYR A 126 -5.13 18.98 7.67
N GLY A 127 -4.35 18.29 8.49
CA GLY A 127 -4.69 18.03 9.89
C GLY A 127 -5.77 16.96 10.11
N LEU A 128 -6.19 16.20 9.09
CA LEU A 128 -7.18 15.13 9.22
C LEU A 128 -6.57 13.72 9.08
N PRO A 129 -7.15 12.70 9.72
CA PRO A 129 -8.28 12.78 10.64
C PRO A 129 -7.87 13.36 12.01
N ASN A 130 -8.75 14.19 12.57
CA ASN A 130 -8.64 14.66 13.95
C ASN A 130 -9.60 13.86 14.83
N ALA A 131 -9.17 13.55 16.07
CA ALA A 131 -10.00 12.92 17.09
C ALA A 131 -11.29 13.73 17.39
N ASP A 132 -11.29 15.02 17.06
CA ASP A 132 -12.35 15.98 17.39
C ASP A 132 -13.30 16.27 16.22
N GLY A 133 -13.12 15.61 15.06
CA GLY A 133 -13.92 15.85 13.86
C GLY A 133 -15.33 15.28 13.98
N SER A 134 -16.22 15.96 14.70
CA SER A 134 -17.64 15.61 14.84
C SER A 134 -18.24 15.28 13.47
N GLY A 135 -18.68 14.05 13.29
CA GLY A 135 -19.31 13.57 12.06
C GLY A 135 -18.37 12.93 11.04
N SER A 136 -17.08 12.73 11.30
CA SER A 136 -16.23 11.86 10.46
C SER A 136 -16.69 10.41 10.58
N MET A 137 -16.73 9.71 9.45
CA MET A 137 -17.24 8.33 9.40
C MET A 137 -16.31 7.44 8.60
N GLY A 138 -16.24 6.17 8.97
CA GLY A 138 -15.39 5.19 8.33
C GLY A 138 -15.99 3.80 8.25
N PHE A 139 -15.32 2.93 7.51
CA PHE A 139 -15.57 1.50 7.50
C PHE A 139 -14.32 0.74 7.09
N MET A 140 -14.23 -0.53 7.46
CA MET A 140 -13.25 -1.46 6.90
C MET A 140 -13.94 -2.47 6.00
N ASP A 141 -13.36 -2.71 4.83
CA ASP A 141 -13.82 -3.73 3.90
C ASP A 141 -13.15 -5.09 4.13
N SER A 142 -13.69 -6.15 3.51
CA SER A 142 -13.14 -7.49 3.63
C SER A 142 -11.76 -7.70 3.00
N SER A 143 -11.20 -6.70 2.28
CA SER A 143 -9.80 -6.70 1.84
C SER A 143 -8.86 -6.16 2.92
N GLY A 144 -9.36 -5.69 4.06
CA GLY A 144 -8.58 -5.07 5.12
C GLY A 144 -8.27 -3.60 4.88
N MET A 145 -8.89 -2.96 3.88
CA MET A 145 -8.72 -1.52 3.63
C MET A 145 -9.65 -0.73 4.54
N ALA A 146 -9.12 0.33 5.15
CA ALA A 146 -9.92 1.29 5.90
C ALA A 146 -10.27 2.48 5.00
N TRP A 147 -11.55 2.83 4.97
CA TRP A 147 -12.07 3.96 4.22
C TRP A 147 -12.66 4.96 5.19
N ILE A 148 -12.28 6.23 5.07
CA ILE A 148 -12.85 7.30 5.89
C ILE A 148 -13.25 8.49 5.03
N ARG A 149 -14.28 9.19 5.53
CA ARG A 149 -14.60 10.55 5.12
C ARG A 149 -14.43 11.43 6.35
N CYS A 150 -13.55 12.41 6.24
CA CYS A 150 -13.24 13.34 7.32
C CYS A 150 -14.13 14.58 7.25
N CYS A 151 -14.57 15.09 8.41
CA CYS A 151 -15.14 16.43 8.55
C CYS A 151 -14.24 17.29 9.43
N THR A 152 -14.35 18.60 9.25
CA THR A 152 -13.85 19.62 10.17
C THR A 152 -15.02 20.34 10.82
N GLY A 153 -14.76 21.25 11.76
CA GLY A 153 -15.79 22.15 12.29
C GLY A 153 -16.44 23.06 11.22
N ALA A 154 -15.81 23.22 10.05
CA ALA A 154 -16.36 23.96 8.91
C ALA A 154 -17.24 23.10 7.98
N GLY A 155 -17.35 21.79 8.23
CA GLY A 155 -18.09 20.84 7.39
C GLY A 155 -17.20 19.75 6.79
N CYS A 156 -17.74 19.04 5.80
CA CYS A 156 -17.06 17.91 5.15
C CYS A 156 -16.84 18.26 3.67
N GLY A 157 -15.62 18.11 3.15
CA GLY A 157 -15.26 18.43 1.75
C GLY A 157 -15.49 17.30 0.74
N GLY A 158 -15.95 16.14 1.23
CA GLY A 158 -16.24 14.97 0.41
C GLY A 158 -15.03 14.12 0.04
N GLU A 159 -13.83 14.49 0.47
CA GLU A 159 -12.64 13.67 0.26
C GLU A 159 -12.81 12.29 0.92
N LEU A 160 -12.49 11.28 0.15
CA LEU A 160 -12.42 9.90 0.59
C LEU A 160 -10.95 9.58 0.82
N MET A 161 -10.60 9.21 2.05
CA MET A 161 -9.26 8.73 2.37
C MET A 161 -9.33 7.21 2.50
N VAL A 162 -8.28 6.54 2.03
CA VAL A 162 -8.12 5.10 2.16
C VAL A 162 -6.79 4.81 2.81
N ASP A 163 -6.80 3.85 3.72
CA ASP A 163 -5.62 3.16 4.22
C ASP A 163 -5.64 1.74 3.65
N THR A 164 -4.67 1.40 2.82
CA THR A 164 -4.68 0.17 2.02
C THR A 164 -4.39 -1.09 2.82
N ASN A 165 -3.87 -0.94 4.04
CA ASN A 165 -3.60 -2.01 5.01
C ASN A 165 -4.22 -1.74 6.40
N GLY A 166 -5.12 -0.76 6.50
CA GLY A 166 -5.97 -0.57 7.67
C GLY A 166 -5.23 0.04 8.87
N PHE A 167 -4.99 -0.76 9.92
CA PHE A 167 -4.26 -0.31 11.12
C PHE A 167 -2.77 -0.64 11.05
N ASP A 168 -2.36 -1.50 10.12
CA ASP A 168 -0.97 -1.89 9.98
C ASP A 168 -0.16 -0.69 9.49
N GLY A 169 0.99 -0.44 10.11
CA GLY A 169 1.87 0.63 9.66
C GLY A 169 2.40 0.42 8.23
N PRO A 170 2.98 1.46 7.60
CA PRO A 170 3.44 2.70 8.23
C PRO A 170 2.41 3.82 8.47
N ASN A 171 1.18 3.75 7.95
CA ASN A 171 0.16 4.77 8.11
C ASN A 171 0.59 6.16 7.57
N LYS A 172 1.15 6.18 6.36
CA LYS A 172 1.76 7.34 5.69
C LYS A 172 1.12 7.67 4.35
N PHE A 173 0.87 8.96 4.14
CA PHE A 173 0.35 9.46 2.87
C PHE A 173 1.37 9.27 1.73
N GLY A 174 0.89 8.78 0.58
CA GLY A 174 1.74 8.42 -0.56
C GLY A 174 2.48 7.10 -0.41
N ARG A 175 2.13 6.29 0.59
CA ARG A 175 2.67 4.94 0.82
C ARG A 175 1.51 3.96 0.93
N ASP A 176 0.82 3.93 2.06
CA ASP A 176 -0.37 3.11 2.29
C ASP A 176 -1.65 3.94 2.45
N ARG A 177 -1.52 5.24 2.72
CA ARG A 177 -2.65 6.19 2.75
C ARG A 177 -2.77 7.00 1.47
N PHE A 178 -3.98 7.09 0.94
CA PHE A 178 -4.30 7.80 -0.29
C PHE A 178 -5.64 8.52 -0.22
N ILE A 179 -5.87 9.42 -1.19
CA ILE A 179 -6.99 10.34 -1.17
C ILE A 179 -7.61 10.42 -2.55
N PHE A 180 -8.94 10.36 -2.56
CA PHE A 180 -9.76 10.52 -3.73
C PHE A 180 -10.78 11.62 -3.52
N ARG A 181 -11.06 12.37 -4.58
CA ARG A 181 -12.02 13.47 -4.55
C ARG A 181 -13.17 13.19 -5.53
N PRO A 182 -14.43 13.33 -5.10
CA PRO A 182 -15.55 13.36 -6.01
C PRO A 182 -15.37 14.48 -7.05
N GLN A 183 -15.24 14.10 -8.31
CA GLN A 183 -14.97 15.05 -9.39
C GLN A 183 -16.27 15.52 -10.04
N CYS A 184 -16.45 16.84 -10.05
CA CYS A 184 -17.50 17.51 -10.80
C CYS A 184 -16.97 18.01 -12.15
N SER A 185 -17.80 17.88 -13.20
CA SER A 185 -17.49 18.37 -14.55
C SER A 185 -17.92 19.83 -14.79
N ALA A 186 -18.76 20.38 -13.91
CA ALA A 186 -19.27 21.75 -13.97
C ALA A 186 -19.18 22.41 -12.58
N ALA A 187 -19.35 23.74 -12.55
CA ALA A 187 -19.52 24.47 -11.30
C ALA A 187 -20.73 23.98 -10.51
N TYR A 188 -20.75 24.22 -9.20
CA TYR A 188 -21.88 23.86 -8.35
C TYR A 188 -23.17 24.58 -8.79
N PRO A 189 -24.34 23.93 -8.69
CA PRO A 189 -24.55 22.57 -8.19
C PRO A 189 -24.10 21.50 -9.19
N CYS A 190 -23.48 20.44 -8.70
CA CYS A 190 -22.90 19.39 -9.56
C CYS A 190 -23.13 17.99 -8.99
N LYS A 191 -23.24 17.00 -9.88
CA LYS A 191 -23.30 15.59 -9.51
C LYS A 191 -21.97 14.91 -9.85
N PRO A 192 -21.15 14.53 -8.85
CA PRO A 192 -19.82 14.00 -9.11
C PRO A 192 -19.88 12.64 -9.81
N MET A 193 -19.30 12.56 -11.00
CA MET A 193 -19.41 11.37 -11.87
C MET A 193 -18.39 10.29 -11.55
N MET A 194 -17.22 10.69 -11.05
CA MET A 194 -16.09 9.81 -10.78
C MET A 194 -15.28 10.29 -9.58
N LEU A 195 -14.34 9.46 -9.16
CA LEU A 195 -13.32 9.83 -8.19
C LEU A 195 -12.03 10.20 -8.93
N SER A 196 -11.44 11.34 -8.57
CA SER A 196 -10.14 11.78 -9.07
C SER A 196 -9.09 11.60 -7.98
N PRO A 197 -7.90 11.04 -8.30
CA PRO A 197 -6.77 11.07 -7.38
C PRO A 197 -6.30 12.50 -7.15
N TYR A 198 -5.51 12.71 -6.10
CA TYR A 198 -4.83 13.98 -5.89
C TYR A 198 -3.64 14.16 -6.84
N ASP A 199 -3.12 15.39 -6.94
CA ASP A 199 -1.92 15.68 -7.72
C ASP A 199 -0.67 15.21 -6.98
N ASP A 200 0.30 14.68 -7.74
CA ASP A 200 1.58 14.23 -7.21
C ASP A 200 2.29 15.35 -6.42
N GLN A 201 2.88 14.96 -5.29
CA GLN A 201 3.63 15.86 -4.40
C GLN A 201 5.06 15.35 -4.29
N ILE A 202 6.00 16.07 -4.91
CA ILE A 202 7.42 15.70 -4.86
C ILE A 202 8.07 16.27 -3.59
N ALA A 203 7.80 17.54 -3.31
CA ALA A 203 8.29 18.20 -2.11
C ALA A 203 7.54 17.73 -0.85
N THR A 204 8.18 17.88 0.30
CA THR A 204 7.54 17.71 1.59
C THR A 204 6.49 18.79 1.80
N SER A 205 5.30 18.41 2.27
CA SER A 205 4.22 19.33 2.62
C SER A 205 3.44 18.81 3.82
N ASP A 206 2.54 19.64 4.36
CA ASP A 206 1.66 19.27 5.49
C ASP A 206 0.73 18.08 5.20
N PHE A 207 0.64 17.67 3.94
CA PHE A 207 -0.20 16.57 3.45
C PHE A 207 0.61 15.50 2.68
N CYS A 208 1.93 15.65 2.65
CA CYS A 208 2.90 14.70 2.13
C CYS A 208 4.20 14.88 2.92
N VAL A 209 4.19 14.48 4.19
CA VAL A 209 5.25 14.79 5.17
C VAL A 209 6.62 14.28 4.69
N TYR A 210 6.64 13.13 4.04
CA TYR A 210 7.87 12.47 3.59
C TYR A 210 8.26 12.79 2.14
N GLY A 211 7.49 13.62 1.43
CA GLY A 211 7.67 13.88 0.01
C GLY A 211 7.46 12.63 -0.87
N ASN A 212 7.55 12.83 -2.19
CA ASN A 212 7.37 11.77 -3.18
C ASN A 212 6.05 10.99 -3.00
N CYS A 213 4.93 11.71 -2.84
CA CYS A 213 3.59 11.12 -2.85
C CYS A 213 3.05 11.12 -4.28
N TYR A 214 3.15 9.97 -4.95
CA TYR A 214 2.77 9.80 -6.36
C TYR A 214 1.31 9.38 -6.53
N TYR A 215 0.37 10.26 -6.16
CA TYR A 215 -1.06 10.01 -6.22
C TYR A 215 -1.62 9.75 -7.64
N SER A 216 -1.18 10.49 -8.65
CA SER A 216 -1.66 10.34 -10.03
C SER A 216 -0.71 9.46 -10.86
N SER A 217 0.61 9.66 -10.74
CA SER A 217 1.60 8.89 -11.53
C SER A 217 1.56 7.39 -11.27
N TRP A 218 1.21 6.95 -10.06
CA TRP A 218 1.11 5.52 -9.76
C TRP A 218 -0.10 4.84 -10.42
N LEU A 219 -1.10 5.60 -10.87
CA LEU A 219 -2.30 5.07 -11.53
C LEU A 219 -2.18 5.01 -13.07
N ILE A 220 -1.29 5.79 -13.68
CA ILE A 220 -1.23 6.01 -15.14
C ILE A 220 -0.45 4.92 -15.91
N LYS A 221 0.23 3.99 -15.22
CA LYS A 221 1.14 3.01 -15.86
C LYS A 221 0.65 1.56 -15.88
#